data_AF-A0A7L1XK68-F1
#
_entry.id   AF-A0A7L1XK68-F1
#
_cell.length_a   1.000
_cell.length_b   1.000
_cell.length_c   1.000
_cell.angle_alpha   90.00
_cell.angle_beta   90.00
_cell.angle_gamma   90.00
#
_symmetry.space_group_name_H-M   'P 1'
#
loop_
_entity.id
_entity.type
_entity.pdbx_description
1 polymer ?
#
loop_
_entity_poly.entity_id
_entity_poly.type
_entity_poly.pdbx_seq_one_letter_code
_entity_poly.pdbx_strand_id
1 'polypeptide(L)'
;CSVFVRFNSSHGFPVEVGSDTSILQLKEAVAQRQGVPADQLRVIFAGRELSNDLTLQNCDLAQQSIVHIVQSPQKSNQNKDETEDNHAGSILKASERQPESLTRVDLSSSILPSLSAGLAVILDTTKNSISLPSEKSGAATYNSFYVYCKNFCQAVKPGKLRVRCAECKQGTLTLARGPSCWDDVLIPSRIRGVCQSQRCHGNIAEFYFKCGAHPTTDSETSVALNLVTVNSRSITCITCTDIRSPVLVFQCVHRHVICLDCFHLYCVTMLNDRQFIHDLELGYSLPCV
;
A
#
# COMPACT_ATOMS: atom_id res chain seq x y z
N CYS A 1 9.10 5.52 -20.86
CA CYS A 1 8.41 4.57 -19.96
C CYS A 1 6.93 4.70 -20.24
N SER A 2 6.17 3.61 -20.32
CA SER A 2 4.74 3.68 -20.58
C SER A 2 3.93 3.64 -19.27
N VAL A 3 3.07 4.65 -19.10
CA VAL A 3 2.09 4.73 -18.01
C VAL A 3 0.69 4.55 -18.60
N PHE A 4 -0.17 3.80 -17.90
CA PHE A 4 -1.53 3.56 -18.38
C PHE A 4 -2.49 4.58 -17.75
N VAL A 5 -3.10 5.44 -18.56
CA VAL A 5 -3.98 6.51 -18.10
C VAL A 5 -5.44 6.10 -18.31
N ARG A 6 -6.25 6.21 -17.26
CA ARG A 6 -7.72 6.06 -17.34
C ARG A 6 -8.38 7.42 -17.18
N PHE A 7 -9.00 7.92 -18.23
CA PHE A 7 -9.72 9.19 -18.21
C PHE A 7 -11.23 8.95 -18.05
N ASN A 8 -11.80 9.33 -16.88
CA ASN A 8 -13.23 9.23 -16.55
C ASN A 8 -13.94 7.89 -16.89
N SER A 9 -13.20 6.80 -17.10
CA SER A 9 -13.74 5.53 -17.62
C SER A 9 -12.90 4.32 -17.19
N SER A 10 -13.42 3.12 -17.44
CA SER A 10 -12.73 1.84 -17.22
C SER A 10 -11.69 1.52 -18.29
N HIS A 11 -11.72 2.20 -19.43
CA HIS A 11 -10.77 2.00 -20.52
C HIS A 11 -9.58 2.93 -20.34
N GLY A 12 -8.38 2.35 -20.25
CA GLY A 12 -7.17 3.14 -20.23
C GLY A 12 -6.44 3.08 -21.56
N PHE A 13 -5.55 4.04 -21.75
CA PHE A 13 -4.67 4.11 -22.90
C PHE A 13 -3.24 4.32 -22.43
N PRO A 14 -2.24 3.78 -23.15
CA PRO A 14 -0.85 4.06 -22.84
C PRO A 14 -0.51 5.51 -23.20
N VAL A 15 0.29 6.14 -22.35
CA VAL A 15 0.97 7.42 -22.60
C VAL A 15 2.46 7.18 -22.37
N GLU A 16 3.27 7.50 -23.37
CA GLU A 16 4.73 7.44 -23.29
C GLU A 16 5.25 8.70 -22.59
N VAL A 17 5.95 8.50 -21.48
CA VAL A 17 6.48 9.58 -20.64
C VAL A 17 7.89 9.23 -20.13
N GLY A 18 8.70 10.26 -19.90
CA GLY A 18 9.99 10.14 -19.22
C GLY A 18 9.80 9.92 -17.72
N SER A 19 10.80 9.39 -17.02
CA SER A 19 10.75 9.26 -15.55
C SER A 19 10.79 10.60 -14.83
N ASP A 20 11.38 11.60 -15.47
CA ASP A 20 11.51 13.00 -15.06
C ASP A 20 10.29 13.86 -15.42
N THR A 21 9.34 13.31 -16.20
CA THR A 21 8.12 14.02 -16.59
C THR A 21 7.32 14.44 -15.36
N SER A 22 6.86 15.70 -15.36
CA SER A 22 6.03 16.24 -14.29
C SER A 22 4.57 15.81 -14.44
N ILE A 23 3.82 15.84 -13.34
CA ILE A 23 2.38 15.60 -13.37
C ILE A 23 1.66 16.63 -14.24
N LEU A 24 2.16 17.87 -14.31
CA LEU A 24 1.63 18.88 -15.23
C LEU A 24 1.77 18.45 -16.69
N GLN A 25 2.95 18.00 -17.12
CA GLN A 25 3.18 17.53 -18.48
C GLN A 25 2.31 16.32 -18.82
N LEU A 26 2.08 15.41 -17.86
CA LEU A 26 1.15 14.30 -18.02
C LEU A 26 -0.30 14.80 -18.22
N LYS A 27 -0.73 15.81 -17.45
CA LYS A 27 -2.05 16.45 -17.64
C LYS A 27 -2.17 17.09 -19.01
N GLU A 28 -1.16 17.82 -19.46
CA GLU A 28 -1.14 18.46 -20.79
C GLU A 28 -1.23 17.43 -21.92
N ALA A 29 -0.46 16.34 -21.85
CA ALA A 29 -0.52 15.27 -22.84
C ALA A 29 -1.92 14.63 -22.93
N VAL A 30 -2.59 14.46 -21.78
CA VAL A 30 -3.94 13.89 -21.71
C VAL A 30 -4.99 14.91 -22.14
N ALA A 31 -4.82 16.18 -21.77
CA ALA A 31 -5.64 17.31 -22.19
C ALA A 31 -5.68 17.46 -23.70
N GLN A 32 -4.52 17.44 -24.36
CA GLN A 32 -4.41 17.49 -25.82
C GLN A 32 -5.12 16.31 -26.49
N ARG A 33 -4.98 15.10 -25.93
CA ARG A 33 -5.59 13.89 -26.48
C ARG A 33 -7.10 13.85 -26.31
N GLN A 34 -7.62 14.38 -25.21
CA GLN A 34 -9.05 14.34 -24.87
C GLN A 34 -9.80 15.62 -25.24
N GLY A 35 -9.09 16.67 -25.67
CA GLY A 35 -9.68 17.96 -26.04
C GLY A 35 -10.25 18.74 -24.86
N VAL A 36 -9.67 18.58 -23.65
CA VAL A 36 -10.12 19.24 -22.42
C VAL A 36 -9.01 20.11 -21.81
N PRO A 37 -9.34 21.21 -21.13
CA PRO A 37 -8.34 22.06 -20.49
C PRO A 37 -7.56 21.33 -19.37
N ALA A 38 -6.24 21.48 -19.34
CA ALA A 38 -5.36 20.78 -18.40
C ALA A 38 -5.57 21.20 -16.93
N ASP A 39 -6.02 22.43 -16.69
CA ASP A 39 -6.39 23.00 -15.38
C ASP A 39 -7.61 22.30 -14.76
N GLN A 40 -8.46 21.68 -15.58
CA GLN A 40 -9.62 20.91 -15.12
C GLN A 40 -9.28 19.45 -14.79
N LEU A 41 -8.03 19.02 -15.01
CA LEU A 41 -7.62 17.64 -14.81
C LEU A 41 -7.01 17.42 -13.42
N ARG A 42 -7.48 16.36 -12.76
CA ARG A 42 -6.94 15.88 -11.48
C ARG A 42 -6.40 14.47 -11.67
N VAL A 43 -5.14 14.27 -11.31
CA VAL A 43 -4.45 12.97 -11.43
C VAL A 43 -4.52 12.29 -10.07
N ILE A 44 -5.07 11.08 -10.05
CA ILE A 44 -5.28 10.29 -8.84
C ILE A 44 -4.48 8.99 -8.96
N PHE A 45 -3.66 8.73 -7.94
CA PHE A 45 -2.88 7.51 -7.83
C PHE A 45 -2.79 7.06 -6.38
N ALA A 46 -2.97 5.76 -6.13
CA ALA A 46 -2.81 5.15 -4.81
C ALA A 46 -3.57 5.89 -3.68
N GLY A 47 -4.82 6.30 -3.95
CA GLY A 47 -5.67 6.98 -2.96
C GLY A 47 -5.36 8.46 -2.74
N ARG A 48 -4.48 9.06 -3.55
CA ARG A 48 -4.10 10.47 -3.49
C ARG A 48 -4.35 11.19 -4.79
N GLU A 49 -4.57 12.49 -4.68
CA GLU A 49 -4.34 13.42 -5.78
C GLU A 49 -2.85 13.78 -5.87
N LEU A 50 -2.30 13.79 -7.08
CA LEU A 50 -0.91 14.18 -7.35
C LEU A 50 -0.84 15.65 -7.78
N SER A 51 0.03 16.42 -7.12
CA SER A 51 0.30 17.82 -7.43
C SER A 51 1.08 17.98 -8.74
N ASN A 52 0.90 19.12 -9.41
CA ASN A 52 1.54 19.44 -10.69
C ASN A 52 3.07 19.44 -10.63
N ASP A 53 3.64 19.81 -9.48
CA ASP A 53 5.10 19.95 -9.26
C ASP A 53 5.81 18.61 -9.01
N LEU A 54 5.06 17.52 -8.82
CA LEU A 54 5.65 16.20 -8.62
C LEU A 54 6.13 15.62 -9.97
N THR A 55 7.22 14.86 -9.92
CA THR A 55 7.68 14.03 -11.04
C THR A 55 7.19 12.61 -10.88
N LEU A 56 7.06 11.87 -11.98
CA LEU A 56 6.60 10.47 -11.95
C LEU A 56 7.51 9.58 -11.09
N GLN A 57 8.81 9.83 -11.09
CA GLN A 57 9.78 9.14 -10.24
C GLN A 57 9.49 9.33 -8.75
N ASN A 58 9.05 10.52 -8.32
CA ASN A 58 8.76 10.82 -6.92
C ASN A 58 7.47 10.15 -6.41
N CYS A 59 6.58 9.72 -7.32
CA CYS A 59 5.29 9.11 -7.01
C CYS A 59 5.33 7.57 -6.89
N ASP A 60 6.52 6.95 -6.91
CA ASP A 60 6.71 5.49 -6.96
C ASP A 60 5.91 4.81 -8.10
N LEU A 61 5.72 5.52 -9.21
CA LEU A 61 5.03 4.99 -10.39
C LEU A 61 5.96 4.03 -11.12
N ALA A 62 5.85 2.74 -10.79
CA ALA A 62 6.52 1.68 -11.53
C ALA A 62 5.98 1.59 -12.97
N GLN A 63 6.76 0.98 -13.86
CA GLN A 63 6.35 0.68 -15.24
C GLN A 63 4.99 -0.07 -15.26
N GLN A 64 4.09 0.32 -16.16
CA GLN A 64 2.72 -0.20 -16.28
C GLN A 64 1.79 0.07 -15.08
N SER A 65 2.10 1.06 -14.24
CA SER A 65 1.13 1.55 -13.24
C SER A 65 -0.04 2.24 -13.93
N ILE A 66 -1.24 2.05 -13.37
CA ILE A 66 -2.47 2.70 -13.83
C ILE A 66 -2.69 3.96 -13.00
N VAL A 67 -2.84 5.10 -13.66
CA VAL A 67 -3.22 6.39 -13.06
C VAL A 67 -4.62 6.76 -13.52
N HIS A 68 -5.42 7.29 -12.60
CA HIS A 68 -6.77 7.75 -12.92
C HIS A 68 -6.75 9.27 -13.10
N ILE A 69 -7.30 9.75 -14.21
CA ILE A 69 -7.47 11.17 -14.46
C ILE A 69 -8.96 11.46 -14.53
N VAL A 70 -9.38 12.42 -13.73
CA VAL A 70 -10.77 12.88 -13.68
C VAL A 70 -10.85 14.34 -14.09
N GLN A 71 -11.92 14.69 -14.79
CA GLN A 71 -12.21 16.07 -15.12
C GLN A 71 -13.12 16.65 -14.03
N SER A 72 -12.62 17.65 -13.32
CA SER A 72 -13.39 18.44 -12.36
C SER A 72 -13.66 19.80 -12.98
N PRO A 73 -14.92 20.17 -13.28
CA PRO A 73 -15.22 21.53 -13.68
C PRO A 73 -14.90 22.45 -12.50
N GLN A 74 -13.88 23.30 -12.62
CA GLN A 74 -13.73 24.39 -11.67
C GLN A 74 -14.96 25.29 -11.80
N LYS A 75 -15.60 25.60 -10.68
CA LYS A 75 -16.51 26.76 -10.63
C LYS A 75 -15.65 28.00 -10.85
N SER A 76 -15.69 28.55 -12.05
CA SER A 76 -15.33 29.94 -12.25
C SER A 76 -16.29 30.80 -11.45
N ASN A 77 -15.81 31.45 -10.38
CA ASN A 77 -16.40 32.71 -9.93
C ASN A 77 -15.27 33.69 -9.64
N GLN A 78 -15.16 34.66 -10.56
CA GLN A 78 -14.46 35.91 -10.40
C GLN A 78 -15.17 36.72 -9.30
N ASN A 79 -14.41 37.44 -8.48
CA ASN A 79 -14.49 38.89 -8.43
C ASN A 79 -13.24 39.44 -7.77
N LYS A 80 -12.46 40.18 -8.57
CA LYS A 80 -11.59 41.24 -8.07
C LYS A 80 -12.53 42.28 -7.47
N ASP A 81 -12.39 42.55 -6.19
CA ASP A 81 -12.74 43.87 -5.67
C ASP A 81 -11.69 44.23 -4.63
N GLU A 82 -10.97 45.31 -4.93
CA GLU A 82 -10.00 45.94 -4.04
C GLU A 82 -10.79 46.69 -2.98
N THR A 83 -10.75 46.21 -1.74
CA THR A 83 -10.94 47.09 -0.58
C THR A 83 -9.97 46.65 0.49
N GLU A 84 -8.99 47.51 0.73
CA GLU A 84 -8.11 47.48 1.88
C GLU A 84 -8.97 47.51 3.15
N ASP A 85 -8.79 46.54 4.05
CA ASP A 85 -8.91 46.82 5.47
C ASP A 85 -8.05 45.85 6.30
N ASN A 86 -7.10 46.46 6.99
CA ASN A 86 -6.17 45.81 7.90
C ASN A 86 -6.89 45.41 9.19
N HIS A 87 -7.03 44.11 9.48
CA HIS A 87 -6.98 43.70 10.88
C HIS A 87 -6.41 42.28 11.09
N ALA A 88 -5.46 42.25 12.03
CA ALA A 88 -4.64 41.12 12.40
C ALA A 88 -5.48 40.03 13.09
N GLY A 89 -5.29 38.79 12.63
CA GLY A 89 -5.86 37.60 13.23
C GLY A 89 -5.09 36.37 12.78
N SER A 90 -3.92 36.14 13.38
CA SER A 90 -3.11 34.94 13.19
C SER A 90 -3.90 33.73 13.67
N ILE A 91 -4.55 33.03 12.73
CA ILE A 91 -5.07 31.68 12.94
C ILE A 91 -4.04 30.73 12.35
N LEU A 92 -3.39 30.00 13.24
CA LEU A 92 -2.52 28.87 12.94
C LEU A 92 -3.22 27.94 11.94
N LYS A 93 -2.78 27.95 10.67
CA LYS A 93 -3.09 26.89 9.72
C LYS A 93 -2.55 25.59 10.31
N ALA A 94 -3.44 24.79 10.89
CA ALA A 94 -3.17 23.39 11.12
C ALA A 94 -2.67 22.82 9.79
N SER A 95 -1.42 22.38 9.79
CA SER A 95 -0.84 21.67 8.65
C SER A 95 -1.69 20.43 8.43
N GLU A 96 -2.64 20.51 7.50
CA GLU A 96 -3.33 19.35 6.96
C GLU A 96 -2.25 18.47 6.37
N ARG A 97 -1.77 17.50 7.16
CA ARG A 97 -0.91 16.44 6.67
C ARG A 97 -1.71 15.78 5.56
N GLN A 98 -1.34 16.04 4.30
CA GLN A 98 -1.77 15.19 3.20
C GLN A 98 -1.53 13.74 3.66
N PRO A 99 -2.41 12.79 3.29
CA PRO A 99 -2.28 11.39 3.72
C PRO A 99 -0.87 10.85 3.40
N GLU A 100 -0.53 9.58 3.65
CA GLU A 100 0.66 8.93 3.02
C GLU A 100 0.29 7.97 1.87
N SER A 101 1.21 7.77 0.90
CA SER A 101 0.92 7.01 -0.32
C SER A 101 0.76 5.56 0.03
N LEU A 102 -0.24 4.89 -0.53
CA LEU A 102 -0.41 3.46 -0.31
C LEU A 102 0.80 2.65 -0.84
N THR A 103 1.67 3.25 -1.65
CA THR A 103 2.95 2.66 -2.06
C THR A 103 4.00 2.62 -0.95
N ARG A 104 3.87 3.44 0.10
CA ARG A 104 4.85 3.59 1.19
C ARG A 104 4.31 3.20 2.56
N VAL A 105 3.09 2.66 2.63
CA VAL A 105 2.50 2.22 3.91
C VAL A 105 3.24 0.98 4.40
N ASP A 106 3.75 1.07 5.63
CA ASP A 106 4.29 -0.08 6.34
C ASP A 106 3.48 -0.44 7.58
N LEU A 107 2.92 -1.65 7.58
CA LEU A 107 2.20 -2.21 8.72
C LEU A 107 3.02 -3.26 9.51
N SER A 108 4.28 -3.50 9.11
CA SER A 108 5.16 -4.51 9.73
C SER A 108 5.50 -4.21 11.19
N SER A 109 5.64 -2.92 11.54
CA SER A 109 5.95 -2.45 12.90
C SER A 109 4.87 -2.82 13.92
N SER A 110 3.62 -2.95 13.46
CA SER A 110 2.50 -3.43 14.27
C SER A 110 2.56 -4.95 14.50
N ILE A 111 3.33 -5.69 13.70
CA ILE A 111 3.38 -7.17 13.70
C ILE A 111 4.63 -7.73 14.38
N LEU A 112 5.80 -7.12 14.18
CA LEU A 112 7.04 -7.68 14.72
C LEU A 112 7.16 -7.43 16.25
N PRO A 113 7.57 -8.44 17.05
CA PRO A 113 7.84 -8.26 18.47
C PRO A 113 8.96 -7.24 18.70
N SER A 114 8.80 -6.39 19.73
CA SER A 114 9.69 -5.26 20.05
C SER A 114 11.11 -5.67 20.44
N LEU A 115 11.29 -6.92 20.89
CA LEU A 115 12.56 -7.46 21.36
C LEU A 115 12.92 -8.69 20.51
N SER A 116 14.13 -8.69 19.94
CA SER A 116 14.76 -9.89 19.34
C SER A 116 15.24 -10.84 20.45
N ALA A 117 14.40 -11.09 21.45
CA ALA A 117 14.70 -12.03 22.52
C ALA A 117 14.44 -13.45 22.00
N GLY A 118 15.33 -13.91 21.12
CA GLY A 118 15.51 -15.34 20.91
C GLY A 118 15.88 -15.99 22.24
N LEU A 119 15.40 -17.21 22.47
CA LEU A 119 15.81 -18.07 23.57
C LEU A 119 17.30 -18.44 23.49
N ALA A 120 18.17 -17.48 23.77
CA ALA A 120 19.60 -17.69 23.96
C ALA A 120 20.06 -16.85 25.16
N VAL A 121 19.56 -17.18 26.35
CA VAL A 121 20.23 -16.85 27.60
C VAL A 121 20.89 -18.13 28.07
N ILE A 122 22.19 -18.25 27.82
CA ILE A 122 23.24 -18.81 28.69
C ILE A 122 24.50 -19.04 27.82
N LEU A 123 25.58 -18.37 28.24
CA LEU A 123 26.99 -18.44 27.84
C LEU A 123 27.54 -17.41 26.83
N ASP A 124 28.32 -16.52 27.44
CA ASP A 124 29.63 -16.00 26.99
C ASP A 124 29.74 -14.51 26.68
N THR A 125 30.14 -13.82 27.75
CA THR A 125 30.89 -12.57 27.80
C THR A 125 32.01 -12.51 26.75
N THR A 126 31.78 -11.82 25.63
CA THR A 126 32.82 -11.00 24.98
C THR A 126 32.17 -9.86 24.20
N LYS A 127 32.64 -8.65 24.49
CA LYS A 127 32.30 -7.43 23.75
C LYS A 127 32.71 -7.60 22.29
N ASN A 128 31.80 -7.38 21.35
CA ASN A 128 32.17 -6.90 20.03
C ASN A 128 31.08 -5.98 19.49
N SER A 129 31.46 -4.72 19.29
CA SER A 129 30.71 -3.68 18.62
C SER A 129 30.35 -4.12 17.20
N ILE A 130 29.06 -4.37 16.96
CA ILE A 130 28.53 -4.63 15.62
C ILE A 130 28.27 -3.28 14.96
N SER A 131 29.09 -2.97 13.96
CA SER A 131 28.90 -1.86 13.03
C SER A 131 27.67 -2.09 12.15
N LEU A 132 26.79 -1.10 12.06
CA LEU A 132 25.69 -1.09 11.09
C LEU A 132 26.25 -1.14 9.66
N PRO A 133 25.68 -1.95 8.74
CA PRO A 133 26.07 -1.90 7.35
C PRO A 133 25.64 -0.57 6.73
N SER A 134 26.63 0.08 6.12
CA SER A 134 26.55 1.28 5.30
C SER A 134 25.33 1.31 4.38
N GLU A 135 24.58 2.39 4.46
CA GLU A 135 23.65 2.84 3.43
C GLU A 135 24.36 2.85 2.07
N LYS A 136 23.85 2.05 1.12
CA LYS A 136 24.14 2.22 -0.30
C LYS A 136 22.84 2.31 -1.06
N SER A 137 22.73 3.45 -1.74
CA SER A 137 21.68 3.90 -2.63
C SER A 137 21.22 2.83 -3.63
N GLY A 138 19.92 2.58 -3.60
CA GLY A 138 19.11 1.83 -4.55
C GLY A 138 17.70 1.89 -3.99
N ALA A 139 16.72 2.37 -4.75
CA ALA A 139 15.33 2.45 -4.31
C ALA A 139 14.78 1.04 -4.07
N ALA A 140 15.11 0.45 -2.93
CA ALA A 140 14.66 -0.86 -2.52
C ALA A 140 13.14 -0.78 -2.41
N THR A 141 12.45 -1.56 -3.23
CA THR A 141 10.99 -1.66 -3.18
C THR A 141 10.60 -2.12 -1.78
N TYR A 142 10.12 -1.18 -0.98
CA TYR A 142 9.70 -1.44 0.40
C TYR A 142 8.43 -2.29 0.35
N ASN A 143 8.59 -3.61 0.42
CA ASN A 143 7.50 -4.57 0.27
C ASN A 143 6.93 -4.94 1.65
N SER A 144 6.03 -4.12 2.19
CA SER A 144 5.38 -4.36 3.48
C SER A 144 4.34 -5.46 3.49
N PHE A 145 3.80 -5.78 2.31
CA PHE A 145 2.63 -6.64 2.17
C PHE A 145 2.99 -7.90 1.41
N TYR A 146 2.44 -9.02 1.86
CA TYR A 146 2.51 -10.29 1.14
C TYR A 146 1.12 -10.75 0.75
N VAL A 147 1.03 -11.36 -0.43
CA VAL A 147 -0.18 -11.92 -0.99
C VAL A 147 0.07 -13.31 -1.50
N TYR A 148 -0.98 -14.14 -1.54
CA TYR A 148 -0.95 -15.37 -2.33
C TYR A 148 -1.49 -15.10 -3.74
N CYS A 149 -0.62 -15.21 -4.75
CA CYS A 149 -1.03 -15.05 -6.14
C CYS A 149 -1.46 -16.40 -6.72
N LYS A 150 -2.76 -16.56 -7.00
CA LYS A 150 -3.37 -17.82 -7.45
C LYS A 150 -3.08 -18.15 -8.92
N ASN A 151 -3.18 -17.15 -9.80
CA ASN A 151 -3.30 -17.42 -11.25
C ASN A 151 -1.95 -17.60 -11.94
N PHE A 152 -0.95 -16.79 -11.60
CA PHE A 152 0.32 -16.75 -12.32
C PHE A 152 1.48 -17.33 -11.51
N CYS A 153 1.65 -16.91 -10.25
CA CYS A 153 2.81 -17.33 -9.46
C CYS A 153 2.59 -18.61 -8.65
N GLN A 154 1.34 -18.90 -8.27
CA GLN A 154 0.97 -20.00 -7.36
C GLN A 154 1.77 -20.03 -6.06
N ALA A 155 2.18 -18.85 -5.58
CA ALA A 155 3.10 -18.71 -4.47
C ALA A 155 2.85 -17.40 -3.70
N VAL A 156 3.43 -17.32 -2.50
CA VAL A 156 3.52 -16.10 -1.72
C VAL A 156 4.44 -15.11 -2.43
N LYS A 157 3.95 -13.90 -2.68
CA LYS A 157 4.69 -12.83 -3.37
C LYS A 157 4.45 -11.49 -2.69
N PRO A 158 5.33 -10.49 -2.90
CA PRO A 158 5.06 -9.12 -2.52
C PRO A 158 3.73 -8.64 -3.10
N GLY A 159 2.95 -7.93 -2.29
CA GLY A 159 1.66 -7.37 -2.63
C GLY A 159 1.69 -5.85 -2.79
N LYS A 160 0.85 -5.34 -3.69
CA LYS A 160 0.59 -3.91 -3.85
C LYS A 160 -0.76 -3.58 -3.24
N LEU A 161 -0.77 -2.69 -2.24
CA LEU A 161 -2.01 -2.14 -1.68
C LEU A 161 -2.62 -1.13 -2.66
N ARG A 162 -3.92 -1.26 -2.90
CA ARG A 162 -4.72 -0.40 -3.76
C ARG A 162 -6.05 -0.08 -3.08
N VAL A 163 -6.70 0.97 -3.55
CA VAL A 163 -7.98 1.42 -3.03
C VAL A 163 -8.91 1.80 -4.16
N ARG A 164 -10.19 1.53 -3.97
CA ARG A 164 -11.29 1.92 -4.86
C ARG A 164 -12.46 2.45 -4.05
N CYS A 165 -13.37 3.14 -4.70
CA CYS A 165 -14.66 3.49 -4.09
C CYS A 165 -15.51 2.24 -3.89
N ALA A 166 -16.06 2.05 -2.69
CA ALA A 166 -16.90 0.90 -2.40
C ALA A 166 -18.20 0.86 -3.25
N GLU A 167 -18.71 2.03 -3.66
CA GLU A 167 -19.95 2.15 -4.44
C GLU A 167 -19.72 1.92 -5.94
N CYS A 168 -18.89 2.74 -6.59
CA CYS A 168 -18.69 2.67 -8.04
C CYS A 168 -17.56 1.73 -8.49
N LYS A 169 -16.79 1.16 -7.53
CA LYS A 169 -15.63 0.29 -7.76
C LYS A 169 -14.48 0.91 -8.56
N GLN A 170 -14.47 2.23 -8.75
CA GLN A 170 -13.40 2.94 -9.46
C GLN A 170 -12.24 3.33 -8.51
N GLY A 171 -11.01 3.33 -9.04
CA GLY A 171 -9.78 3.76 -8.34
C GLY A 171 -9.62 5.29 -8.18
N THR A 172 -10.72 6.04 -8.29
CA THR A 172 -10.79 7.51 -8.26
C THR A 172 -11.11 8.07 -6.88
N LEU A 173 -11.06 7.24 -5.82
CA LEU A 173 -11.34 7.68 -4.46
C LEU A 173 -10.08 8.26 -3.81
N THR A 174 -10.15 9.52 -3.37
CA THR A 174 -9.10 10.18 -2.58
C THR A 174 -9.37 9.97 -1.10
N LEU A 175 -8.38 9.49 -0.35
CA LEU A 175 -8.54 9.16 1.07
C LEU A 175 -8.41 10.40 1.96
N ALA A 176 -9.22 10.46 3.03
CA ALA A 176 -9.10 11.50 4.06
C ALA A 176 -7.86 11.29 4.95
N ARG A 177 -7.47 10.02 5.18
CA ARG A 177 -6.25 9.62 5.88
C ARG A 177 -5.70 8.33 5.29
N GLY A 178 -4.40 8.09 5.44
CA GLY A 178 -3.78 6.80 5.12
C GLY A 178 -4.12 5.73 6.17
N PRO A 179 -4.06 4.43 5.80
CA PRO A 179 -4.16 3.33 6.76
C PRO A 179 -2.93 3.26 7.65
N SER A 180 -3.13 3.04 8.96
CA SER A 180 -2.06 2.92 9.95
C SER A 180 -1.95 1.54 10.59
N CYS A 181 -2.92 0.66 10.38
CA CYS A 181 -2.92 -0.73 10.86
C CYS A 181 -3.67 -1.66 9.88
N TRP A 182 -3.61 -2.97 10.11
CA TRP A 182 -4.30 -3.94 9.24
C TRP A 182 -5.82 -3.80 9.30
N ASP A 183 -6.38 -3.44 10.45
CA ASP A 183 -7.83 -3.27 10.62
C ASP A 183 -8.38 -2.17 9.69
N ASP A 184 -7.62 -1.10 9.47
CA ASP A 184 -7.99 -0.02 8.55
C ASP A 184 -8.17 -0.51 7.11
N VAL A 185 -7.49 -1.60 6.75
CA VAL A 185 -7.43 -2.14 5.39
C VAL A 185 -8.37 -3.35 5.23
N LEU A 186 -8.46 -4.21 6.24
CA LEU A 186 -9.22 -5.46 6.18
C LEU A 186 -10.69 -5.28 6.59
N ILE A 187 -10.99 -4.35 7.51
CA ILE A 187 -12.36 -4.13 7.97
C ILE A 187 -13.04 -3.09 7.07
N PRO A 188 -14.18 -3.43 6.44
CA PRO A 188 -14.92 -2.48 5.61
C PRO A 188 -15.28 -1.19 6.37
N SER A 189 -15.37 -0.07 5.65
CA SER A 189 -15.89 1.21 6.15
C SER A 189 -15.06 1.91 7.25
N ARG A 190 -13.83 1.46 7.52
CA ARG A 190 -12.92 2.10 8.48
C ARG A 190 -12.34 3.42 8.01
N ILE A 191 -12.02 3.52 6.72
CA ILE A 191 -11.45 4.73 6.12
C ILE A 191 -12.46 5.33 5.15
N ARG A 192 -12.62 6.65 5.28
CA ARG A 192 -13.45 7.46 4.38
C ARG A 192 -12.58 8.19 3.38
N GLY A 193 -13.22 8.57 2.28
CA GLY A 193 -12.63 9.38 1.23
C GLY A 193 -13.71 10.13 0.47
N VAL A 194 -13.33 10.71 -0.66
CA VAL A 194 -14.25 11.36 -1.59
C VAL A 194 -14.01 10.74 -2.97
N CYS A 195 -15.03 10.10 -3.54
CA CYS A 195 -14.96 9.63 -4.92
C CYS A 195 -14.99 10.81 -5.88
N GLN A 196 -14.04 10.83 -6.83
CA GLN A 196 -13.94 11.90 -7.82
C GLN A 196 -14.56 11.51 -9.19
N SER A 197 -15.28 10.39 -9.26
CA SER A 197 -15.98 10.00 -10.49
C SER A 197 -17.21 10.88 -10.73
N GLN A 198 -17.47 11.23 -12.01
CA GLN A 198 -18.45 12.25 -12.42
C GLN A 198 -19.93 12.02 -12.01
N ARG A 199 -20.28 10.87 -11.43
CA ARG A 199 -21.64 10.53 -10.96
C ARG A 199 -21.63 9.66 -9.71
N CYS A 200 -20.62 9.83 -8.85
CA CYS A 200 -20.49 9.05 -7.63
C CYS A 200 -20.34 9.98 -6.44
N HIS A 201 -21.16 9.77 -5.41
CA HIS A 201 -21.07 10.48 -4.12
C HIS A 201 -20.46 9.60 -3.02
N GLY A 202 -19.87 8.47 -3.42
CA GLY A 202 -19.36 7.49 -2.49
C GLY A 202 -18.19 8.00 -1.67
N ASN A 203 -18.25 7.71 -0.38
CA ASN A 203 -17.29 8.18 0.61
C ASN A 203 -16.59 7.05 1.39
N ILE A 204 -16.85 5.80 1.02
CA ILE A 204 -16.26 4.63 1.67
C ILE A 204 -15.10 4.08 0.82
N ALA A 205 -13.95 3.92 1.47
CA ALA A 205 -12.80 3.26 0.88
C ALA A 205 -12.94 1.75 0.94
N GLU A 206 -12.69 1.10 -0.19
CA GLU A 206 -12.54 -0.35 -0.28
C GLU A 206 -11.11 -0.67 -0.71
N PHE A 207 -10.34 -1.26 0.20
CA PHE A 207 -8.98 -1.67 -0.08
C PHE A 207 -8.93 -3.05 -0.71
N TYR A 208 -7.91 -3.26 -1.53
CA TYR A 208 -7.64 -4.54 -2.15
C TYR A 208 -6.16 -4.67 -2.47
N PHE A 209 -5.71 -5.90 -2.68
CA PHE A 209 -4.32 -6.19 -2.96
C PHE A 209 -4.15 -6.79 -4.34
N LYS A 210 -3.01 -6.52 -4.96
CA LYS A 210 -2.57 -7.11 -6.23
C LYS A 210 -1.21 -7.76 -6.09
N CYS A 211 -0.91 -8.76 -6.90
CA CYS A 211 0.44 -9.30 -6.99
C CYS A 211 1.41 -8.22 -7.48
N GLY A 212 2.54 -8.06 -6.78
CA GLY A 212 3.61 -7.15 -7.16
C GLY A 212 4.61 -7.72 -8.15
N ALA A 213 4.65 -9.06 -8.31
CA ALA A 213 5.66 -9.77 -9.09
C ALA A 213 5.42 -9.77 -10.62
N HIS A 214 4.23 -9.39 -11.07
CA HIS A 214 3.89 -9.29 -12.49
C HIS A 214 2.87 -8.16 -12.73
N PRO A 215 2.70 -7.72 -13.98
CA PRO A 215 1.61 -6.80 -14.35
C PRO A 215 0.26 -7.45 -14.05
N THR A 216 -0.68 -6.68 -13.52
CA THR A 216 -1.99 -7.16 -13.08
C THR A 216 -3.11 -6.27 -13.62
N THR A 217 -4.19 -6.89 -14.11
CA THR A 217 -5.39 -6.16 -14.52
C THR A 217 -6.13 -5.58 -13.31
N ASP A 218 -7.17 -4.76 -13.51
CA ASP A 218 -7.91 -4.14 -12.39
C ASP A 218 -8.88 -5.06 -11.69
N SER A 219 -9.40 -6.06 -12.39
CA SER A 219 -10.22 -7.13 -11.81
C SER A 219 -9.38 -8.15 -11.05
N GLU A 220 -8.10 -8.28 -11.38
CA GLU A 220 -7.20 -9.18 -10.67
C GLU A 220 -6.91 -8.67 -9.26
N THR A 221 -7.31 -9.47 -8.29
CA THR A 221 -7.01 -9.24 -6.88
C THR A 221 -6.36 -10.48 -6.29
N SER A 222 -5.49 -10.27 -5.31
CA SER A 222 -4.82 -11.33 -4.55
C SER A 222 -5.22 -11.22 -3.09
N VAL A 223 -5.25 -12.36 -2.38
CA VAL A 223 -5.57 -12.39 -0.95
C VAL A 223 -4.34 -11.95 -0.18
N ALA A 224 -4.50 -10.98 0.73
CA ALA A 224 -3.44 -10.55 1.64
C ALA A 224 -3.19 -11.59 2.73
N LEU A 225 -1.91 -11.82 3.01
CA LEU A 225 -1.45 -12.65 4.10
C LEU A 225 -0.96 -11.74 5.22
N ASN A 226 -1.89 -11.27 6.05
CA ASN A 226 -1.66 -10.25 7.08
C ASN A 226 -0.74 -10.72 8.23
N LEU A 227 -0.51 -12.03 8.37
CA LEU A 227 0.46 -12.58 9.34
C LEU A 227 1.88 -12.69 8.77
N VAL A 228 2.05 -12.52 7.45
CA VAL A 228 3.35 -12.64 6.78
C VAL A 228 3.94 -11.25 6.61
N THR A 229 5.20 -11.09 7.04
CA THR A 229 5.87 -9.80 7.02
C THR A 229 7.36 -9.93 6.70
N VAL A 230 7.98 -8.82 6.28
CA VAL A 230 9.43 -8.74 6.11
C VAL A 230 10.10 -8.87 7.47
N ASN A 231 11.12 -9.71 7.56
CA ASN A 231 11.91 -9.85 8.78
C ASN A 231 12.97 -8.74 8.91
N SER A 232 12.52 -7.50 9.09
CA SER A 232 13.40 -6.32 9.17
C SER A 232 14.24 -6.28 10.45
N ARG A 233 13.88 -7.08 11.47
CA ARG A 233 14.56 -7.18 12.76
C ARG A 233 15.47 -8.41 12.87
N SER A 234 15.65 -9.17 11.80
CA SER A 234 16.50 -10.36 11.78
C SER A 234 16.16 -11.38 12.88
N ILE A 235 14.87 -11.56 13.17
CA ILE A 235 14.39 -12.49 14.20
C ILE A 235 14.58 -13.92 13.69
N THR A 236 15.10 -14.80 14.54
CA THR A 236 15.31 -16.20 14.22
C THR A 236 13.99 -16.95 14.16
N CYS A 237 13.92 -17.95 13.27
CA CYS A 237 12.78 -18.87 13.22
C CYS A 237 12.73 -19.71 14.50
N ILE A 238 11.55 -19.83 15.12
CA ILE A 238 11.37 -20.61 16.36
C ILE A 238 11.73 -22.09 16.22
N THR A 239 11.59 -22.66 15.02
CA THR A 239 11.82 -24.10 14.79
C THR A 239 13.24 -24.40 14.31
N CYS A 240 13.75 -23.70 13.30
CA CYS A 240 15.05 -24.00 12.71
C CYS A 240 16.17 -23.04 13.15
N THR A 241 15.86 -21.98 13.91
CA THR A 241 16.80 -20.94 14.35
C THR A 241 17.45 -20.09 13.25
N ASP A 242 17.25 -20.43 11.97
CA ASP A 242 17.69 -19.62 10.85
C ASP A 242 16.99 -18.25 10.80
N ILE A 243 17.71 -17.25 10.32
CA ILE A 243 17.14 -15.94 9.95
C ILE A 243 16.70 -16.01 8.48
N ARG A 244 15.39 -15.91 8.24
CA ARG A 244 14.77 -15.93 6.90
C ARG A 244 13.88 -14.71 6.70
N SER A 245 13.53 -14.41 5.44
CA SER A 245 12.56 -13.37 5.10
C SER A 245 11.83 -13.74 3.79
N PRO A 246 10.50 -13.60 3.70
CA PRO A 246 9.58 -13.21 4.79
C PRO A 246 9.43 -14.28 5.87
N VAL A 247 8.76 -13.90 6.95
CA VAL A 247 8.38 -14.75 8.08
C VAL A 247 6.89 -14.60 8.39
N LEU A 248 6.30 -15.63 8.99
CA LEU A 248 4.97 -15.57 9.58
C LEU A 248 5.09 -15.28 11.07
N VAL A 249 4.26 -14.37 11.58
CA VAL A 249 4.19 -14.03 13.00
C VAL A 249 2.84 -14.47 13.56
N PHE A 250 2.86 -15.39 14.53
CA PHE A 250 1.67 -15.84 15.21
C PHE A 250 1.07 -14.73 16.09
N GLN A 251 -0.24 -14.78 16.30
CA GLN A 251 -0.97 -13.82 17.13
C GLN A 251 -1.02 -14.22 18.62
N CYS A 252 -0.10 -15.08 19.08
CA CYS A 252 0.05 -15.40 20.50
C CYS A 252 0.67 -14.23 21.27
N VAL A 253 0.61 -14.27 22.61
CA VAL A 253 1.13 -13.21 23.51
C VAL A 253 2.61 -12.89 23.23
N HIS A 254 3.41 -13.90 22.88
CA HIS A 254 4.84 -13.76 22.58
C HIS A 254 5.15 -13.42 21.12
N ARG A 255 4.15 -13.40 20.25
CA ARG A 255 4.30 -13.12 18.81
C ARG A 255 5.38 -13.99 18.15
N HIS A 256 5.30 -15.29 18.37
CA HIS A 256 6.30 -16.23 17.85
C HIS A 256 6.45 -16.12 16.32
N VAL A 257 7.70 -16.19 15.87
CA VAL A 257 8.08 -15.99 14.47
C VAL A 257 8.54 -17.33 13.88
N ILE A 258 7.99 -17.70 12.71
CA ILE A 258 8.35 -18.91 11.98
C ILE A 258 8.64 -18.58 10.51
N CYS A 259 9.67 -19.20 9.92
CA CYS A 259 9.93 -19.05 8.49
C CYS A 259 8.89 -19.81 7.65
N LEU A 260 8.69 -19.41 6.40
CA LEU A 260 7.66 -20.03 5.55
C LEU A 260 7.93 -21.51 5.26
N ASP A 261 9.20 -21.93 5.18
CA ASP A 261 9.57 -23.33 4.95
C ASP A 261 9.15 -24.22 6.12
N CYS A 262 9.46 -23.80 7.35
CA CYS A 262 9.03 -24.51 8.56
C CYS A 262 7.52 -24.42 8.77
N PHE A 263 6.88 -23.30 8.41
CA PHE A 263 5.43 -23.19 8.47
C PHE A 263 4.75 -24.16 7.50
N HIS A 264 5.28 -24.31 6.28
CA HIS A 264 4.79 -25.30 5.33
C HIS A 264 4.92 -26.72 5.89
N LEU A 265 6.10 -27.08 6.41
CA LEU A 265 6.33 -28.39 7.02
C LEU A 265 5.38 -28.64 8.20
N TYR A 266 5.22 -27.66 9.09
CA TYR A 266 4.27 -27.72 10.20
C TYR A 266 2.85 -27.99 9.71
N CYS A 267 2.36 -27.24 8.73
CA CYS A 267 1.02 -27.43 8.17
C CYS A 267 0.83 -28.83 7.59
N VAL A 268 1.81 -29.33 6.82
CA VAL A 268 1.73 -30.66 6.19
C VAL A 268 1.72 -31.76 7.22
N THR A 269 2.59 -31.68 8.25
CA THR A 269 2.61 -32.66 9.34
C THR A 269 1.28 -32.67 10.08
N MET A 270 0.77 -31.50 10.49
CA MET A 270 -0.52 -31.41 11.19
C MET A 270 -1.71 -31.88 10.34
N LEU A 271 -1.64 -31.68 9.02
CA LEU A 271 -2.68 -32.15 8.10
C LEU A 271 -2.71 -33.67 8.02
N ASN A 272 -1.53 -34.29 7.87
CA ASN A 272 -1.39 -35.74 7.81
C ASN A 272 -1.84 -36.40 9.13
N ASP A 273 -1.52 -35.76 10.26
CA ASP A 273 -1.89 -36.24 11.59
C ASP A 273 -3.32 -35.85 12.01
N ARG A 274 -4.06 -35.12 11.15
CA ARG A 274 -5.42 -34.61 11.41
C ARG A 274 -5.53 -33.77 12.69
N GLN A 275 -4.49 -32.99 12.98
CA GLN A 275 -4.38 -32.15 14.19
C GLN A 275 -4.82 -30.69 13.97
N PHE A 276 -5.51 -30.41 12.86
CA PHE A 276 -6.16 -29.11 12.68
C PHE A 276 -7.27 -28.92 13.72
N ILE A 277 -7.30 -27.75 14.35
CA ILE A 277 -8.26 -27.40 15.39
C ILE A 277 -9.47 -26.74 14.72
N HIS A 278 -10.66 -27.27 14.99
CA HIS A 278 -11.91 -26.65 14.55
C HIS A 278 -12.39 -25.62 15.57
N ASP A 279 -12.51 -24.39 15.12
CA ASP A 279 -13.17 -23.29 15.83
C ASP A 279 -14.52 -22.99 15.15
N LEU A 280 -15.55 -22.67 15.94
CA LEU A 280 -16.91 -22.46 15.43
C LEU A 280 -17.05 -21.22 14.54
N GLU A 281 -16.22 -20.19 14.75
CA GLU A 281 -16.26 -18.94 13.99
C GLU A 281 -15.18 -18.91 12.90
N LEU A 282 -14.00 -19.44 13.18
CA LEU A 282 -12.85 -19.39 12.27
C LEU A 282 -12.74 -20.61 11.35
N GLY A 283 -13.40 -21.72 11.67
CA GLY A 283 -13.26 -23.00 10.98
C GLY A 283 -12.00 -23.77 11.40
N TYR A 284 -11.44 -24.58 10.49
CA TYR A 284 -10.23 -25.36 10.77
C TYR A 284 -8.97 -24.50 10.63
N SER A 285 -8.18 -24.42 11.69
CA SER A 285 -6.95 -23.64 11.76
C SER A 285 -5.86 -24.35 12.57
N LEU A 286 -4.69 -23.71 12.69
CA LEU A 286 -3.58 -24.17 13.50
C LEU A 286 -3.21 -23.11 14.55
N PRO A 287 -2.89 -23.54 15.79
CA PRO A 287 -2.38 -22.63 16.81
C PRO A 287 -0.93 -22.24 16.50
N CYS A 288 -0.34 -21.46 17.41
CA CYS A 288 1.11 -21.30 17.43
C CYS A 288 1.79 -22.67 17.59
N VAL A 289 2.91 -22.85 16.88
CA VAL A 289 3.82 -24.00 17.07
C VAL A 289 4.34 -24.09 18.49
#